data_AF-A0AAU2BTW7-F1
#
_entry.id   AF-A0AAU2BTW7-F1
#
_cell.length_a   1.000
_cell.length_b   1.000
_cell.length_c   1.000
_cell.angle_alpha   90.00
_cell.angle_beta   90.00
_cell.angle_gamma   90.00
#
_symmetry.space_group_name_H-M   'P 1'
#
loop_
_entity.id
_entity.type
_entity.pdbx_description
1 polymer ?
#
loop_
_entity_poly.entity_id
_entity_poly.type
_entity_poly.pdbx_seq_one_letter_code
_entity_poly.pdbx_strand_id
1 'polypeptide(L)'
;MTTLYETSDDRSMQLPDELLRGTSDVHVHSGPWLKSCPGRLDPFQIAEQAKAAGMKSLVYYDHTMGISNGTSMLVSRQVPGIQIFGGIIMTSVLGGLNPRAVKTALHYGAGAKFVHFGAHCTHFMASHEGSYVDGKPVPFKDQYPKFAEQELSRSIRIPLDGQVPDALAEILGLIAERPDVHLNTGHLSVEEAFRLVDLAIDAGIRKIVVAHPCRGRMTTEQQKQLAGKGVLLEGAVSDWMFHRGLPRTNYYVEREWADEIAGIANSPEFSGIMPWARQIREIGIEHFILGTDYGIRSGPTPVEGMRTLISSLLDLEFKPEEITTMIKGNPGRLLDLES
;
A
#
# COMPACT_ATOMS: atom_id res chain seq x y z
N MET A 1 -0.01 32.11 -14.05
CA MET A 1 0.67 31.19 -13.13
C MET A 1 2.10 31.09 -13.61
N THR A 2 3.02 31.78 -12.94
CA THR A 2 4.46 31.64 -13.17
C THR A 2 4.81 30.18 -12.90
N THR A 3 5.31 29.47 -13.89
CA THR A 3 5.94 28.16 -13.75
C THR A 3 7.12 28.32 -12.79
N LEU A 4 6.87 28.13 -11.50
CA LEU A 4 7.88 28.03 -10.45
C LEU A 4 8.60 26.72 -10.67
N TYR A 5 9.69 26.76 -11.44
CA TYR A 5 10.65 25.68 -11.49
C TYR A 5 11.63 25.91 -10.34
N GLU A 6 11.55 25.05 -9.31
CA GLU A 6 12.62 24.94 -8.32
C GLU A 6 13.77 24.14 -8.91
N THR A 7 14.99 24.50 -8.52
CA THR A 7 16.20 23.72 -8.77
C THR A 7 16.83 23.35 -7.43
N SER A 8 17.85 22.49 -7.44
CA SER A 8 18.62 22.19 -6.23
C SER A 8 19.14 23.43 -5.50
N ASP A 9 19.33 24.54 -6.23
CA ASP A 9 19.98 25.77 -5.78
C ASP A 9 19.01 26.93 -5.50
N ASP A 10 17.72 26.78 -5.86
CA ASP A 10 16.66 27.76 -5.61
C ASP A 10 15.36 27.05 -5.22
N ARG A 11 15.08 27.01 -3.90
CA ARG A 11 13.99 26.24 -3.29
C ARG A 11 13.06 27.16 -2.50
N SER A 12 11.75 26.96 -2.66
CA SER A 12 10.71 27.63 -1.89
C SER A 12 10.37 26.85 -0.64
N MET A 13 10.12 27.58 0.44
CA MET A 13 9.55 26.99 1.64
C MET A 13 8.06 26.63 1.46
N GLN A 14 7.38 27.26 0.49
CA GLN A 14 5.92 27.17 0.33
C GLN A 14 5.46 26.14 -0.70
N LEU A 15 6.28 25.83 -1.71
CA LEU A 15 5.85 24.98 -2.83
C LEU A 15 5.40 23.57 -2.40
N PRO A 16 6.04 22.89 -1.42
CA PRO A 16 5.53 21.60 -0.95
C PRO A 16 4.09 21.68 -0.41
N ASP A 17 3.74 22.74 0.31
CA ASP A 17 2.39 22.96 0.85
C ASP A 17 1.37 23.32 -0.25
N GLU A 18 1.81 24.04 -1.28
CA GLU A 18 0.96 24.34 -2.44
C GLU A 18 0.64 23.06 -3.23
N LEU A 19 1.65 22.21 -3.45
CA LEU A 19 1.49 20.94 -4.14
C LEU A 19 0.68 19.92 -3.33
N LEU A 20 0.72 19.97 -2.01
CA LEU A 20 -0.08 19.12 -1.12
C LEU A 20 -1.59 19.29 -1.30
N ARG A 21 -2.04 20.48 -1.72
CA ARG A 21 -3.47 20.75 -1.95
C ARG A 21 -3.98 19.95 -3.14
N GLY A 22 -5.11 19.28 -2.96
CA GLY A 22 -5.75 18.44 -3.98
C GLY A 22 -5.12 17.05 -4.16
N THR A 23 -4.16 16.67 -3.30
CA THR A 23 -3.53 15.34 -3.35
C THR A 23 -4.47 14.23 -2.91
N SER A 24 -4.20 13.02 -3.38
CA SER A 24 -4.87 11.81 -2.91
C SER A 24 -3.83 10.85 -2.37
N ASP A 25 -3.88 10.57 -1.07
CA ASP A 25 -3.01 9.55 -0.47
C ASP A 25 -3.65 8.17 -0.65
N VAL A 26 -3.05 7.36 -1.51
CA VAL A 26 -3.59 6.06 -1.94
C VAL A 26 -3.35 4.93 -0.94
N HIS A 27 -2.61 5.17 0.14
CA HIS A 27 -2.30 4.15 1.13
C HIS A 27 -2.11 4.77 2.51
N VAL A 28 -3.15 4.73 3.35
CA VAL A 28 -3.10 5.21 4.72
C VAL A 28 -3.61 4.14 5.66
N HIS A 29 -2.77 3.71 6.60
CA HIS A 29 -3.22 2.85 7.68
C HIS A 29 -4.01 3.67 8.71
N SER A 30 -5.33 3.67 8.57
CA SER A 30 -6.21 4.51 9.39
C SER A 30 -6.55 3.90 10.76
N GLY A 31 -6.43 2.58 10.88
CA GLY A 31 -7.01 1.83 11.99
C GLY A 31 -8.49 1.46 11.77
N PRO A 32 -9.18 0.91 12.78
CA PRO A 32 -8.70 0.67 14.15
C PRO A 32 -7.50 -0.28 14.22
N TRP A 33 -6.72 -0.14 15.28
CA TRP A 33 -5.45 -0.84 15.48
C TRP A 33 -5.53 -1.82 16.65
N LEU A 34 -4.65 -2.81 16.67
CA LEU A 34 -4.38 -3.57 17.88
C LEU A 34 -3.89 -2.63 18.98
N LYS A 35 -4.37 -2.85 20.22
CA LYS A 35 -3.96 -2.04 21.39
C LYS A 35 -2.44 -2.04 21.63
N SER A 36 -1.77 -3.12 21.22
CA SER A 36 -0.33 -3.31 21.35
C SER A 36 0.48 -2.55 20.28
N CYS A 37 -0.14 -2.14 19.17
CA CYS A 37 0.45 -1.29 18.15
C CYS A 37 -0.52 -0.17 17.75
N PRO A 38 -0.79 0.79 18.65
CA PRO A 38 -1.75 1.85 18.35
C PRO A 38 -1.26 2.73 17.20
N GLY A 39 -2.20 3.29 16.44
CA GLY A 39 -1.92 4.32 15.45
C GLY A 39 -1.49 5.64 16.08
N ARG A 40 -0.98 6.55 15.25
CA ARG A 40 -0.62 7.92 15.65
C ARG A 40 -1.86 8.78 15.92
N LEU A 41 -2.90 8.56 15.13
CA LEU A 41 -4.17 9.28 15.13
C LEU A 41 -5.29 8.28 14.85
N ASP A 42 -6.51 8.60 15.28
CA ASP A 42 -7.69 7.85 14.86
C ASP A 42 -8.12 8.23 13.41
N PRO A 43 -8.98 7.43 12.76
CA PRO A 43 -9.44 7.70 11.40
C PRO A 43 -10.07 9.09 11.20
N PHE A 44 -10.80 9.62 12.19
CA PHE A 44 -11.45 10.93 12.07
C PHE A 44 -10.41 12.05 12.11
N GLN A 45 -9.46 11.98 13.05
CA GLN A 45 -8.37 12.94 13.17
C GLN A 45 -7.49 12.97 11.91
N ILE A 46 -7.24 11.80 11.30
CA ILE A 46 -6.51 11.71 10.03
C ILE A 46 -7.25 12.47 8.93
N ALA A 47 -8.56 12.24 8.77
CA ALA A 47 -9.37 12.93 7.77
C ALA A 47 -9.46 14.44 8.03
N GLU A 48 -9.62 14.87 9.28
CA GLU A 48 -9.67 16.29 9.66
C GLU A 48 -8.35 17.02 9.32
N GLN A 49 -7.20 16.41 9.61
CA GLN A 49 -5.90 16.98 9.25
C GLN A 49 -5.72 17.07 7.73
N ALA A 50 -6.07 16.01 6.99
CA ALA A 50 -5.97 15.99 5.54
C ALA A 50 -6.89 17.03 4.88
N LYS A 51 -8.12 17.18 5.38
CA LYS A 51 -9.05 18.22 4.96
C LYS A 51 -8.50 19.61 5.23
N ALA A 52 -7.95 19.85 6.43
CA ALA A 52 -7.35 21.13 6.79
C ALA A 52 -6.13 21.48 5.90
N ALA A 53 -5.36 20.48 5.49
CA ALA A 53 -4.27 20.61 4.52
C ALA A 53 -4.74 20.78 3.06
N GLY A 54 -6.05 20.66 2.79
CA GLY A 54 -6.64 20.80 1.47
C GLY A 54 -6.46 19.57 0.57
N MET A 55 -6.19 18.39 1.13
CA MET A 55 -6.12 17.14 0.37
C MET A 55 -7.50 16.75 -0.18
N LYS A 56 -7.53 16.07 -1.32
CA LYS A 56 -8.75 15.68 -2.03
C LYS A 56 -9.32 14.37 -1.50
N SER A 57 -8.46 13.37 -1.29
CA SER A 57 -8.92 12.06 -0.82
C SER A 57 -7.87 11.27 -0.04
N LEU A 58 -8.35 10.28 0.72
CA LEU A 58 -7.54 9.28 1.41
C LEU A 58 -8.09 7.89 1.14
N VAL A 59 -7.21 6.90 0.98
CA VAL A 59 -7.57 5.48 0.90
C VAL A 59 -7.12 4.78 2.17
N TYR A 60 -8.09 4.30 2.94
CA TYR A 60 -7.86 3.67 4.23
C TYR A 60 -7.56 2.18 4.08
N TYR A 61 -6.52 1.77 4.77
CA TYR A 61 -6.07 0.38 4.93
C TYR A 61 -6.19 -0.02 6.39
N ASP A 62 -6.56 -1.28 6.60
CA ASP A 62 -6.59 -1.97 7.89
C ASP A 62 -5.96 -3.35 7.67
N HIS A 63 -4.71 -3.51 8.07
CA HIS A 63 -3.99 -4.78 7.89
C HIS A 63 -4.29 -5.80 8.98
N THR A 64 -4.97 -5.43 10.07
CA THR A 64 -5.29 -6.36 11.17
C THR A 64 -6.56 -7.15 10.85
N MET A 65 -7.71 -6.48 10.78
CA MET A 65 -8.98 -7.15 10.50
C MET A 65 -9.27 -7.24 9.01
N GLY A 66 -8.62 -6.39 8.20
CA GLY A 66 -8.72 -6.45 6.75
C GLY A 66 -9.90 -5.68 6.15
N ILE A 67 -10.69 -4.93 6.93
CA ILE A 67 -11.89 -4.24 6.42
C ILE A 67 -11.88 -2.77 6.81
N SER A 68 -11.64 -1.90 5.83
CA SER A 68 -11.66 -0.44 6.04
C SER A 68 -12.90 0.25 5.48
N ASN A 69 -13.76 -0.43 4.71
CA ASN A 69 -14.97 0.16 4.10
C ASN A 69 -15.98 0.72 5.10
N GLY A 70 -16.13 0.05 6.24
CA GLY A 70 -17.03 0.51 7.30
C GLY A 70 -16.50 1.80 7.92
N THR A 71 -15.22 1.81 8.27
CA THR A 71 -14.51 2.98 8.81
C THR A 71 -14.56 4.14 7.83
N SER A 72 -14.24 3.93 6.55
CA SER A 72 -14.27 4.99 5.54
C SER A 72 -15.66 5.59 5.39
N MET A 73 -16.72 4.77 5.35
CA MET A 73 -18.10 5.26 5.28
C MET A 73 -18.47 6.14 6.50
N LEU A 74 -18.11 5.71 7.71
CA LEU A 74 -18.40 6.46 8.94
C LEU A 74 -17.63 7.79 8.96
N VAL A 75 -16.36 7.79 8.57
CA VAL A 75 -15.54 8.99 8.50
C VAL A 75 -16.05 9.94 7.42
N SER A 76 -16.42 9.46 6.23
CA SER A 76 -17.02 10.30 5.17
C SER A 76 -18.30 11.01 5.61
N ARG A 77 -19.11 10.39 6.49
CA ARG A 77 -20.31 11.03 7.04
C ARG A 77 -19.98 12.10 8.07
N GLN A 78 -18.93 11.89 8.86
CA GLN A 78 -18.57 12.79 9.97
C GLN A 78 -17.64 13.93 9.55
N VAL A 79 -16.82 13.73 8.51
CA VAL A 79 -15.83 14.69 8.02
C VAL A 79 -16.14 15.04 6.55
N PRO A 80 -17.20 15.81 6.27
CA PRO A 80 -17.53 16.18 4.90
C PRO A 80 -16.47 17.12 4.31
N GLY A 81 -16.32 17.11 2.99
CA GLY A 81 -15.35 17.95 2.27
C GLY A 81 -14.01 17.29 1.97
N ILE A 82 -13.86 16.00 2.27
CA ILE A 82 -12.77 15.14 1.81
C ILE A 82 -13.36 13.77 1.44
N GLN A 83 -12.86 13.15 0.38
CA GLN A 83 -13.32 11.80 -0.02
C GLN A 83 -12.50 10.74 0.71
N ILE A 84 -13.17 9.78 1.33
CA ILE A 84 -12.50 8.69 2.04
C ILE A 84 -12.93 7.37 1.40
N PHE A 85 -11.96 6.60 0.95
CA PHE A 85 -12.16 5.28 0.38
C PHE A 85 -11.66 4.21 1.35
N GLY A 86 -12.23 3.02 1.27
CA GLY A 86 -11.75 1.83 1.98
C GLY A 86 -11.73 0.65 1.03
N GLY A 87 -11.16 -0.46 1.47
CA GLY A 87 -11.18 -1.73 0.76
C GLY A 87 -11.15 -2.91 1.70
N ILE A 88 -10.82 -4.05 1.09
CA ILE A 88 -10.53 -5.29 1.81
C ILE A 88 -9.07 -5.68 1.60
N ILE A 89 -8.40 -5.99 2.70
CA ILE A 89 -7.16 -6.77 2.70
C ILE A 89 -7.57 -8.19 3.09
N MET A 90 -7.33 -9.15 2.20
CA MET A 90 -7.58 -10.55 2.50
C MET A 90 -6.58 -11.02 3.55
N THR A 91 -7.00 -11.02 4.81
CA THR A 91 -6.19 -11.50 5.95
C THR A 91 -6.52 -12.95 6.28
N SER A 92 -5.62 -13.66 6.98
CA SER A 92 -5.95 -15.00 7.51
C SER A 92 -7.10 -14.94 8.53
N VAL A 93 -7.32 -13.79 9.20
CA VAL A 93 -8.50 -13.53 10.06
C VAL A 93 -9.82 -13.60 9.28
N LEU A 94 -9.81 -13.19 8.01
CA LEU A 94 -10.96 -13.31 7.10
C LEU A 94 -10.97 -14.62 6.30
N GLY A 95 -10.08 -15.56 6.60
CA GLY A 95 -9.98 -16.85 5.91
C GLY A 95 -9.08 -16.85 4.67
N GLY A 96 -8.21 -15.85 4.48
CA GLY A 96 -7.27 -15.79 3.36
C GLY A 96 -7.97 -15.54 2.02
N LEU A 97 -7.72 -16.39 1.02
CA LEU A 97 -8.40 -16.35 -0.28
C LEU A 97 -9.87 -16.76 -0.13
N ASN A 98 -10.70 -15.84 0.37
CA ASN A 98 -12.09 -16.07 0.70
C ASN A 98 -13.03 -15.24 -0.20
N PRO A 99 -13.67 -15.84 -1.22
CA PRO A 99 -14.59 -15.15 -2.12
C PRO A 99 -15.79 -14.55 -1.40
N ARG A 100 -16.29 -15.20 -0.34
CA ARG A 100 -17.41 -14.69 0.45
C ARG A 100 -17.05 -13.39 1.17
N ALA A 101 -15.83 -13.27 1.68
CA ALA A 101 -15.34 -12.04 2.30
C ALA A 101 -15.24 -10.91 1.28
N VAL A 102 -14.66 -11.18 0.11
CA VAL A 102 -14.57 -10.20 -0.99
C VAL A 102 -15.95 -9.75 -1.45
N LYS A 103 -16.86 -10.68 -1.74
CA LYS A 103 -18.24 -10.37 -2.12
C LYS A 103 -18.94 -9.51 -1.08
N THR A 104 -18.77 -9.82 0.20
CA THR A 104 -19.35 -9.02 1.29
C THR A 104 -18.74 -7.61 1.30
N ALA A 105 -17.41 -7.48 1.20
CA ALA A 105 -16.74 -6.19 1.20
C ALA A 105 -17.19 -5.29 0.03
N LEU A 106 -17.39 -5.85 -1.17
CA LEU A 106 -17.89 -5.12 -2.33
C LEU A 106 -19.28 -4.49 -2.12
N HIS A 107 -20.06 -4.99 -1.15
CA HIS A 107 -21.40 -4.49 -0.78
C HIS A 107 -21.47 -3.87 0.63
N TYR A 108 -20.40 -3.97 1.42
CA TYR A 108 -20.39 -3.53 2.81
C TYR A 108 -20.03 -2.05 2.93
N GLY A 109 -20.81 -1.30 3.70
CA GLY A 109 -20.60 0.14 3.88
C GLY A 109 -20.73 0.90 2.56
N ALA A 110 -19.71 1.68 2.19
CA ALA A 110 -19.64 2.37 0.90
C ALA A 110 -19.23 1.45 -0.27
N GLY A 111 -18.97 0.17 0.00
CA GLY A 111 -18.35 -0.77 -0.95
C GLY A 111 -16.82 -0.63 -0.97
N ALA A 112 -16.13 -1.74 -1.24
CA ALA A 112 -14.67 -1.74 -1.36
C ALA A 112 -14.25 -1.00 -2.63
N LYS A 113 -13.26 -0.11 -2.51
CA LYS A 113 -12.57 0.52 -3.64
C LYS A 113 -11.35 -0.27 -4.11
N PHE A 114 -10.89 -1.22 -3.27
CA PHE A 114 -9.80 -2.14 -3.59
C PHE A 114 -9.99 -3.52 -2.98
N VAL A 115 -9.39 -4.53 -3.62
CA VAL A 115 -9.20 -5.88 -3.08
C VAL A 115 -7.70 -6.20 -3.06
N HIS A 116 -7.14 -6.35 -1.87
CA HIS A 116 -5.70 -6.52 -1.65
C HIS A 116 -5.36 -7.96 -1.23
N PHE A 117 -4.37 -8.55 -1.90
CA PHE A 117 -3.99 -9.96 -1.78
C PHE A 117 -3.08 -10.26 -0.58
N GLY A 118 -3.46 -9.75 0.58
CA GLY A 118 -2.80 -10.02 1.86
C GLY A 118 -1.59 -9.15 2.16
N ALA A 119 -1.37 -8.91 3.45
CA ALA A 119 -0.22 -8.18 3.98
C ALA A 119 0.75 -9.18 4.65
N HIS A 120 0.85 -9.16 5.98
CA HIS A 120 1.68 -10.09 6.76
C HIS A 120 1.33 -11.57 6.57
N CYS A 121 0.07 -11.87 6.21
CA CYS A 121 -0.43 -13.22 6.00
C CYS A 121 -0.18 -13.80 4.59
N THR A 122 0.59 -13.15 3.72
CA THR A 122 1.07 -13.83 2.51
C THR A 122 2.12 -14.87 2.87
N HIS A 123 2.25 -15.92 2.07
CA HIS A 123 3.26 -16.94 2.35
C HIS A 123 4.66 -16.38 2.30
N PHE A 124 4.91 -15.44 1.39
CA PHE A 124 6.16 -14.71 1.32
C PHE A 124 6.45 -13.99 2.64
N MET A 125 5.53 -13.15 3.13
CA MET A 125 5.75 -12.37 4.35
C MET A 125 5.91 -13.27 5.57
N ALA A 126 4.95 -14.16 5.82
CA ALA A 126 5.02 -15.08 6.97
C ALA A 126 6.30 -15.95 6.96
N SER A 127 6.88 -16.22 5.79
CA SER A 127 8.14 -16.97 5.70
C SER A 127 9.41 -16.17 6.01
N HIS A 128 9.34 -14.84 6.06
CA HIS A 128 10.48 -13.93 6.18
C HIS A 128 10.37 -12.93 7.33
N GLU A 129 9.17 -12.67 7.86
CA GLU A 129 8.98 -11.90 9.08
C GLU A 129 9.74 -12.52 10.25
N GLY A 130 10.25 -11.67 11.14
CA GLY A 130 11.13 -12.11 12.20
C GLY A 130 11.66 -11.00 13.10
N SER A 131 12.59 -11.39 13.95
CA SER A 131 13.30 -10.52 14.89
C SER A 131 14.81 -10.67 14.74
N TYR A 132 15.57 -9.75 15.32
CA TYR A 132 17.02 -9.87 15.40
C TYR A 132 17.44 -10.76 16.57
N VAL A 133 18.15 -11.84 16.28
CA VAL A 133 18.82 -12.70 17.27
C VAL A 133 20.32 -12.55 17.07
N ASP A 134 21.02 -12.09 18.11
CA ASP A 134 22.46 -11.79 18.07
C ASP A 134 22.86 -10.88 16.89
N GLY A 135 22.03 -9.87 16.60
CA GLY A 135 22.24 -8.89 15.54
C GLY A 135 21.98 -9.43 14.12
N LYS A 136 21.46 -10.65 13.97
CA LYS A 136 21.10 -11.24 12.68
C LYS A 136 19.59 -11.40 12.55
N PRO A 137 19.01 -11.13 11.37
CA PRO A 137 17.59 -11.39 11.15
C PRO A 137 17.33 -12.89 11.18
N VAL A 138 16.40 -13.33 12.03
CA VAL A 138 15.96 -14.73 12.09
C VAL A 138 14.44 -14.79 11.89
N PRO A 139 13.93 -15.55 10.90
CA PRO A 139 12.50 -15.67 10.66
C PRO A 139 11.73 -16.30 11.82
N PHE A 140 10.47 -15.89 12.04
CA PHE A 140 9.61 -16.48 13.08
C PHE A 140 9.35 -17.96 12.89
N LYS A 141 9.24 -18.44 11.65
CA LYS A 141 9.11 -19.87 11.37
C LYS A 141 10.28 -20.72 11.90
N ASP A 142 11.47 -20.13 12.02
CA ASP A 142 12.68 -20.81 12.48
C ASP A 142 12.86 -20.66 14.00
N GLN A 143 12.31 -19.58 14.59
CA GLN A 143 12.33 -19.33 16.04
C GLN A 143 11.20 -20.05 16.78
N TYR A 144 10.02 -20.15 16.16
CA TYR A 144 8.77 -20.55 16.81
C TYR A 144 8.07 -21.65 16.00
N PRO A 145 8.19 -22.93 16.40
CA PRO A 145 7.53 -24.04 15.71
C PRO A 145 6.01 -23.87 15.56
N LYS A 146 5.37 -23.29 16.58
CA LYS A 146 3.93 -22.97 16.56
C LYS A 146 3.56 -21.99 15.46
N PHE A 147 4.39 -20.97 15.22
CA PHE A 147 4.18 -20.02 14.13
C PHE A 147 4.24 -20.72 12.77
N ALA A 148 5.28 -21.53 12.56
CA ALA A 148 5.46 -22.28 11.32
C ALA A 148 4.27 -23.20 11.01
N GLU A 149 3.77 -23.91 12.02
CA GLU A 149 2.62 -24.81 11.88
C GLU A 149 1.32 -24.06 11.57
N GLN A 150 1.05 -22.96 12.28
CA GLN A 150 -0.26 -22.30 12.25
C GLN A 150 -0.39 -21.25 11.16
N GLU A 151 0.62 -20.39 10.98
CA GLU A 151 0.50 -19.23 10.09
C GLU A 151 0.90 -19.56 8.65
N LEU A 152 1.89 -20.42 8.42
CA LEU A 152 2.26 -20.81 7.05
C LEU A 152 1.17 -21.65 6.37
N SER A 153 0.41 -22.44 7.14
CA SER A 153 -0.69 -23.26 6.60
C SER A 153 -1.93 -22.44 6.21
N ARG A 154 -2.08 -21.24 6.79
CA ARG A 154 -3.18 -20.29 6.52
C ARG A 154 -2.77 -19.16 5.59
N SER A 155 -1.48 -19.08 5.26
CA SER A 155 -0.92 -17.99 4.46
C SER A 155 -1.44 -18.02 3.01
N ILE A 156 -1.61 -16.83 2.43
CA ILE A 156 -2.06 -16.66 1.06
C ILE A 156 -0.94 -17.03 0.10
N ARG A 157 -1.26 -17.84 -0.90
CA ARG A 157 -0.37 -18.20 -2.01
C ARG A 157 -1.07 -18.04 -3.35
N ILE A 158 -0.34 -17.57 -4.34
CA ILE A 158 -0.77 -17.62 -5.74
C ILE A 158 -0.02 -18.77 -6.41
N PRO A 159 -0.71 -19.82 -6.90
CA PRO A 159 -0.03 -20.92 -7.60
C PRO A 159 0.69 -20.41 -8.84
N LEU A 160 2.01 -20.64 -8.90
CA LEU A 160 2.87 -20.21 -10.02
C LEU A 160 2.56 -21.00 -11.30
N ASP A 161 2.14 -22.25 -11.13
CA ASP A 161 1.80 -23.19 -12.19
C ASP A 161 0.51 -23.96 -11.86
N GLY A 162 -0.01 -24.66 -12.87
CA GLY A 162 -1.18 -25.52 -12.71
C GLY A 162 -2.51 -24.78 -12.67
N GLN A 163 -3.51 -25.46 -12.11
CA GLN A 163 -4.89 -25.01 -12.07
C GLN A 163 -5.06 -23.84 -11.09
N VAL A 164 -5.73 -22.79 -11.54
CA VAL A 164 -6.16 -21.68 -10.69
C VAL A 164 -7.21 -22.21 -9.69
N PRO A 165 -7.03 -22.03 -8.37
CA PRO A 165 -8.02 -22.47 -7.39
C PRO A 165 -9.36 -21.80 -7.61
N ASP A 166 -10.46 -22.53 -7.43
CA ASP A 166 -11.82 -22.01 -7.66
C ASP A 166 -12.10 -20.72 -6.87
N ALA A 167 -11.60 -20.65 -5.62
CA ALA A 167 -11.71 -19.45 -4.80
C ALA A 167 -10.98 -18.24 -5.43
N LEU A 168 -9.79 -18.44 -5.98
CA LEU A 168 -9.05 -17.37 -6.65
C LEU A 168 -9.79 -16.92 -7.92
N ALA A 169 -10.27 -17.87 -8.72
CA ALA A 169 -11.04 -17.57 -9.94
C ALA A 169 -12.33 -16.78 -9.62
N GLU A 170 -13.07 -17.16 -8.57
CA GLU A 170 -14.27 -16.44 -8.13
C GLU A 170 -13.92 -15.01 -7.67
N ILE A 171 -12.85 -14.84 -6.89
CA ILE A 171 -12.39 -13.50 -6.46
C ILE A 171 -12.07 -12.61 -7.66
N LEU A 172 -11.33 -13.13 -8.65
CA LEU A 172 -10.99 -12.38 -9.85
C LEU A 172 -12.24 -11.99 -10.65
N GLY A 173 -13.20 -12.91 -10.79
CA GLY A 173 -14.50 -12.62 -11.42
C GLY A 173 -15.28 -11.52 -10.70
N LEU A 174 -15.36 -11.58 -9.37
CA LEU A 174 -16.03 -10.56 -8.56
C LEU A 174 -15.39 -9.17 -8.72
N ILE A 175 -14.07 -9.09 -8.86
CA ILE A 175 -13.37 -7.82 -9.12
C ILE A 175 -13.63 -7.34 -10.56
N ALA A 176 -13.60 -8.25 -11.54
CA ALA A 176 -13.81 -7.92 -12.94
C ALA A 176 -15.20 -7.33 -13.22
N GLU A 177 -16.22 -7.76 -12.48
CA GLU A 177 -17.59 -7.20 -12.52
C GLU A 177 -17.67 -5.75 -11.99
N ARG A 178 -16.60 -5.24 -11.35
CA ARG A 178 -16.58 -3.97 -10.64
C ARG A 178 -15.47 -3.05 -11.16
N PRO A 179 -15.69 -2.32 -12.27
CA PRO A 179 -14.67 -1.48 -12.89
C PRO A 179 -14.23 -0.28 -12.02
N ASP A 180 -15.02 0.04 -10.99
CA ASP A 180 -14.70 1.03 -9.97
C ASP A 180 -13.73 0.54 -8.88
N VAL A 181 -13.40 -0.76 -8.89
CA VAL A 181 -12.56 -1.43 -7.89
C VAL A 181 -11.24 -1.84 -8.50
N HIS A 182 -10.14 -1.64 -7.78
CA HIS A 182 -8.82 -2.09 -8.20
C HIS A 182 -8.36 -3.33 -7.44
N LEU A 183 -7.65 -4.21 -8.16
CA LEU A 183 -6.88 -5.27 -7.54
C LEU A 183 -5.55 -4.68 -7.05
N ASN A 184 -5.17 -5.01 -5.83
CA ASN A 184 -3.84 -4.70 -5.29
C ASN A 184 -3.12 -6.02 -4.97
N THR A 185 -1.90 -6.22 -5.49
CA THR A 185 -1.13 -7.47 -5.32
C THR A 185 -0.81 -7.77 -3.87
N GLY A 186 -0.83 -6.77 -2.99
CA GLY A 186 -0.34 -6.91 -1.64
C GLY A 186 1.10 -7.39 -1.55
N HIS A 187 1.41 -8.11 -0.48
CA HIS A 187 2.79 -8.41 -0.11
C HIS A 187 3.25 -9.78 -0.65
N LEU A 188 2.79 -10.16 -1.84
CA LEU A 188 3.16 -11.41 -2.50
C LEU A 188 4.64 -11.46 -2.89
N SER A 189 5.18 -12.65 -3.23
CA SER A 189 6.47 -12.74 -3.92
C SER A 189 6.42 -12.04 -5.29
N VAL A 190 7.58 -11.76 -5.89
CA VAL A 190 7.63 -11.16 -7.23
C VAL A 190 6.98 -12.09 -8.26
N GLU A 191 7.28 -13.39 -8.20
CA GLU A 191 6.73 -14.41 -9.09
C GLU A 191 5.21 -14.55 -8.93
N GLU A 192 4.73 -14.57 -7.69
CA GLU A 192 3.29 -14.61 -7.37
C GLU A 192 2.56 -13.36 -7.88
N ALA A 193 3.19 -12.18 -7.78
CA ALA A 193 2.60 -10.94 -8.28
C ALA A 193 2.51 -10.92 -9.81
N PHE A 194 3.55 -11.36 -10.52
CA PHE A 194 3.49 -11.51 -11.98
C PHE A 194 2.35 -12.45 -12.40
N ARG A 195 2.27 -13.61 -11.73
CA ARG A 195 1.22 -14.58 -12.00
C ARG A 195 -0.18 -14.03 -11.73
N LEU A 196 -0.36 -13.32 -10.61
CA LEU A 196 -1.63 -12.70 -10.28
C LEU A 196 -2.02 -11.61 -11.28
N VAL A 197 -1.07 -10.79 -11.74
CA VAL A 197 -1.31 -9.77 -12.76
C VAL A 197 -1.79 -10.40 -14.07
N ASP A 198 -1.15 -11.48 -14.52
CA ASP A 198 -1.58 -12.19 -15.73
C ASP A 198 -3.01 -12.74 -15.58
N LEU A 199 -3.29 -13.40 -14.46
CA LEU A 199 -4.64 -13.91 -14.17
C LEU A 199 -5.69 -12.79 -14.07
N ALA A 200 -5.33 -11.65 -13.51
CA ALA A 200 -6.22 -10.50 -13.38
C ALA A 200 -6.56 -9.88 -14.75
N ILE A 201 -5.57 -9.75 -15.63
CA ILE A 201 -5.77 -9.28 -17.00
C ILE A 201 -6.64 -10.26 -17.78
N ASP A 202 -6.36 -11.55 -17.70
CA ASP A 202 -7.14 -12.61 -18.36
C ASP A 202 -8.60 -12.63 -17.88
N ALA A 203 -8.84 -12.32 -16.60
CA ALA A 203 -10.17 -12.19 -16.03
C ALA A 203 -10.89 -10.88 -16.42
N GLY A 204 -10.21 -9.94 -17.08
CA GLY A 204 -10.78 -8.66 -17.52
C GLY A 204 -10.71 -7.51 -16.49
N ILE A 205 -9.89 -7.65 -15.44
CA ILE A 205 -9.68 -6.59 -14.45
C ILE A 205 -8.86 -5.46 -15.07
N ARG A 206 -9.42 -4.24 -15.08
CA ARG A 206 -8.81 -3.07 -15.74
C ARG A 206 -7.92 -2.23 -14.82
N LYS A 207 -8.16 -2.27 -13.52
CA LYS A 207 -7.41 -1.48 -12.52
C LYS A 207 -6.61 -2.43 -11.66
N ILE A 208 -5.29 -2.45 -11.88
CA ILE A 208 -4.37 -3.32 -11.16
C ILE A 208 -3.24 -2.46 -10.61
N VAL A 209 -2.95 -2.64 -9.33
CA VAL A 209 -1.88 -1.96 -8.59
C VAL A 209 -0.92 -3.01 -8.05
N VAL A 210 0.37 -2.84 -8.34
CA VAL A 210 1.44 -3.60 -7.68
C VAL A 210 1.80 -2.87 -6.40
N ALA A 211 1.54 -3.50 -5.26
CA ALA A 211 1.76 -2.91 -3.94
C ALA A 211 3.22 -2.55 -3.71
N HIS A 212 3.47 -1.49 -2.95
CA HIS A 212 4.83 -1.03 -2.66
C HIS A 212 5.74 -2.10 -2.02
N PRO A 213 5.29 -3.02 -1.12
CA PRO A 213 6.18 -4.03 -0.53
C PRO A 213 6.55 -5.13 -1.52
N CYS A 214 5.75 -5.33 -2.57
CA CYS A 214 6.09 -6.22 -3.67
C CYS A 214 7.00 -5.51 -4.67
N ARG A 215 6.63 -4.29 -5.10
CA ARG A 215 7.41 -3.45 -6.01
C ARG A 215 8.82 -3.18 -5.49
N GLY A 216 8.99 -2.92 -4.19
CA GLY A 216 10.28 -2.64 -3.55
C GLY A 216 11.31 -3.79 -3.62
N ARG A 217 10.87 -4.99 -4.00
CA ARG A 217 11.72 -6.17 -4.25
C ARG A 217 11.98 -6.44 -5.74
N MET A 218 11.31 -5.72 -6.63
CA MET A 218 11.44 -5.90 -8.07
C MET A 218 12.61 -5.10 -8.65
N THR A 219 13.29 -5.69 -9.62
CA THR A 219 14.23 -4.95 -10.47
C THR A 219 13.50 -3.92 -11.33
N THR A 220 14.21 -2.92 -11.83
CA THR A 220 13.63 -1.93 -12.74
C THR A 220 13.01 -2.59 -13.98
N GLU A 221 13.67 -3.62 -14.55
CA GLU A 221 13.14 -4.33 -15.71
C GLU A 221 11.86 -5.13 -15.40
N GLN A 222 11.78 -5.75 -14.23
CA GLN A 222 10.54 -6.40 -13.79
C GLN A 222 9.40 -5.37 -13.64
N GLN A 223 9.69 -4.20 -13.07
CA GLN A 223 8.71 -3.12 -12.96
C GLN A 223 8.28 -2.60 -14.34
N LYS A 224 9.20 -2.43 -15.30
CA LYS A 224 8.89 -2.06 -16.71
C LYS A 224 8.00 -3.10 -17.39
N GLN A 225 8.27 -4.39 -17.19
CA GLN A 225 7.44 -5.46 -17.76
C GLN A 225 5.99 -5.38 -17.27
N LEU A 226 5.78 -5.13 -15.97
CA LEU A 226 4.44 -4.96 -15.40
C LEU A 226 3.81 -3.65 -15.87
N ALA A 227 4.53 -2.54 -15.84
CA ALA A 227 4.07 -1.24 -16.34
C ALA A 227 3.61 -1.31 -17.80
N GLY A 228 4.33 -2.05 -18.66
CA GLY A 228 3.97 -2.30 -20.06
C GLY A 228 2.66 -3.09 -20.25
N LYS A 229 2.16 -3.77 -19.21
CA LYS A 229 0.83 -4.40 -19.21
C LYS A 229 -0.29 -3.45 -18.80
N GLY A 230 0.01 -2.18 -18.52
CA GLY A 230 -0.96 -1.16 -18.13
C GLY A 230 -1.31 -1.16 -16.64
N VAL A 231 -0.52 -1.83 -15.79
CA VAL A 231 -0.71 -1.79 -14.33
C VAL A 231 -0.03 -0.54 -13.75
N LEU A 232 -0.54 -0.10 -12.59
CA LEU A 232 0.09 0.96 -11.81
C LEU A 232 1.02 0.38 -10.75
N LEU A 233 2.12 1.07 -10.50
CA LEU A 233 3.12 0.75 -9.49
C LEU A 233 2.93 1.68 -8.29
N GLU A 234 2.78 1.12 -7.11
CA GLU A 234 2.65 1.90 -5.89
C GLU A 234 4.04 2.23 -5.32
N GLY A 235 4.30 3.52 -5.10
CA GLY A 235 5.43 3.99 -4.31
C GLY A 235 4.96 4.60 -3.00
N ALA A 236 5.65 4.31 -1.91
CA ALA A 236 5.29 4.84 -0.59
C ALA A 236 6.47 5.55 0.07
N VAL A 237 6.18 6.52 0.94
CA VAL A 237 7.20 7.15 1.79
C VAL A 237 7.87 6.12 2.70
N SER A 238 7.13 5.11 3.16
CA SER A 238 7.67 3.98 3.92
C SER A 238 8.75 3.18 3.16
N ASP A 239 8.82 3.25 1.83
CA ASP A 239 9.86 2.53 1.06
C ASP A 239 11.29 2.95 1.42
N TRP A 240 11.46 4.19 1.87
CA TRP A 240 12.77 4.77 2.20
C TRP A 240 12.81 5.48 3.55
N MET A 241 11.67 5.65 4.23
CA MET A 241 11.58 6.29 5.55
C MET A 241 10.73 5.47 6.54
N PHE A 242 11.04 4.18 6.66
CA PHE A 242 10.43 3.29 7.66
C PHE A 242 11.44 2.83 8.70
N HIS A 243 11.03 2.80 9.96
CA HIS A 243 11.89 2.35 11.05
C HIS A 243 12.12 0.83 10.96
N ARG A 244 13.36 0.37 11.16
CA ARG A 244 13.71 -1.05 11.29
C ARG A 244 14.17 -1.32 12.73
N GLY A 245 13.92 -2.53 13.23
CA GLY A 245 14.34 -2.93 14.58
C GLY A 245 13.43 -2.47 15.72
N LEU A 246 12.25 -1.90 15.44
CA LEU A 246 11.24 -1.61 16.46
C LEU A 246 10.19 -2.73 16.48
N PRO A 247 10.15 -3.60 17.51
CA PRO A 247 9.27 -4.74 17.55
C PRO A 247 7.81 -4.33 17.64
N ARG A 248 6.95 -4.88 16.77
CA ARG A 248 5.52 -4.56 16.72
C ARG A 248 4.63 -5.76 16.43
N THR A 249 3.54 -5.80 17.19
CA THR A 249 2.39 -6.67 16.96
C THR A 249 1.43 -5.95 16.01
N ASN A 250 1.83 -5.80 14.73
CA ASN A 250 1.01 -5.16 13.69
C ASN A 250 -0.17 -6.06 13.29
N TYR A 251 0.12 -7.36 13.12
CA TYR A 251 -0.84 -8.37 12.66
C TYR A 251 -1.15 -9.41 13.73
N TYR A 252 -0.11 -9.97 14.34
CA TYR A 252 -0.23 -10.98 15.41
C TYR A 252 -0.47 -10.32 16.76
N VAL A 253 -1.29 -10.93 17.62
CA VAL A 253 -1.53 -10.45 19.00
C VAL A 253 -0.49 -11.00 19.98
N GLU A 254 0.19 -12.06 19.58
CA GLU A 254 1.26 -12.73 20.28
C GLU A 254 2.50 -11.82 20.34
N ARG A 255 2.93 -11.47 21.55
CA ARG A 255 4.10 -10.60 21.76
C ARG A 255 5.41 -11.18 21.21
N GLU A 256 5.51 -12.51 21.18
CA GLU A 256 6.67 -13.22 20.62
C GLU A 256 6.75 -13.10 19.09
N TRP A 257 5.63 -12.80 18.42
CA TRP A 257 5.58 -12.60 16.97
C TRP A 257 5.54 -11.10 16.61
N ALA A 258 6.20 -10.28 17.44
CA ALA A 258 6.33 -8.85 17.21
C ALA A 258 7.43 -8.58 16.17
N ASP A 259 7.04 -8.45 14.90
CA ASP A 259 7.98 -8.27 13.80
C ASP A 259 8.82 -7.00 13.97
N GLU A 260 10.12 -7.13 13.71
CA GLU A 260 11.10 -6.04 13.75
C GLU A 260 11.47 -5.55 12.35
N ILE A 261 10.74 -6.00 11.33
CA ILE A 261 11.03 -5.79 9.90
C ILE A 261 12.43 -6.35 9.58
N ALA A 262 12.80 -7.45 10.23
CA ALA A 262 14.15 -7.99 10.20
C ALA A 262 14.46 -8.67 8.85
N GLY A 263 13.49 -9.42 8.30
CA GLY A 263 13.66 -10.19 7.05
C GLY A 263 12.84 -9.71 5.86
N ILE A 264 12.04 -8.65 6.00
CA ILE A 264 11.10 -8.17 4.97
C ILE A 264 11.54 -6.81 4.38
N ALA A 265 12.85 -6.61 4.26
CA ALA A 265 13.42 -5.39 3.68
C ALA A 265 13.26 -5.31 2.16
N ASN A 266 13.29 -4.09 1.63
CA ASN A 266 13.56 -3.87 0.20
C ASN A 266 14.89 -4.52 -0.16
N SER A 267 15.03 -4.95 -1.41
CA SER A 267 16.31 -5.49 -1.88
C SER A 267 17.41 -4.44 -1.63
N PRO A 268 18.56 -4.80 -1.03
CA PRO A 268 19.56 -3.83 -0.58
C PRO A 268 20.00 -2.83 -1.66
N GLU A 269 20.06 -3.27 -2.92
CA GLU A 269 20.39 -2.44 -4.08
C GLU A 269 19.36 -1.34 -4.39
N PHE A 270 18.12 -1.49 -3.93
CA PHE A 270 17.01 -0.54 -4.12
C PHE A 270 16.64 0.19 -2.83
N SER A 271 17.43 0.02 -1.76
CA SER A 271 17.18 0.67 -0.48
C SER A 271 17.53 2.17 -0.54
N GLY A 272 16.61 2.99 -0.02
CA GLY A 272 16.77 4.44 0.10
C GLY A 272 16.15 5.22 -1.06
N ILE A 273 16.10 6.54 -0.88
CA ILE A 273 15.33 7.41 -1.77
C ILE A 273 15.95 7.57 -3.16
N MET A 274 17.29 7.54 -3.27
CA MET A 274 17.97 7.74 -4.56
C MET A 274 17.73 6.59 -5.54
N PRO A 275 17.91 5.30 -5.17
CA PRO A 275 17.51 4.19 -6.06
C PRO A 275 16.02 4.22 -6.39
N TRP A 276 15.17 4.48 -5.40
CA TRP A 276 13.72 4.56 -5.57
C TRP A 276 13.29 5.62 -6.61
N ALA A 277 13.85 6.82 -6.51
CA ALA A 277 13.57 7.92 -7.45
C ALA A 277 14.10 7.63 -8.87
N ARG A 278 15.26 6.97 -8.99
CA ARG A 278 15.81 6.56 -10.30
C ARG A 278 14.89 5.55 -11.00
N GLN A 279 14.34 4.58 -10.25
CA GLN A 279 13.38 3.63 -10.81
C GLN A 279 12.17 4.36 -11.41
N ILE A 280 11.60 5.32 -10.67
CA ILE A 280 10.48 6.14 -11.17
C ILE A 280 10.83 6.84 -12.49
N ARG A 281 12.01 7.49 -12.56
CA ARG A 281 12.45 8.17 -13.79
C ARG A 281 12.67 7.23 -14.96
N GLU A 282 13.27 6.06 -14.72
CA GLU A 282 13.57 5.07 -15.76
C GLU A 282 12.33 4.36 -16.30
N ILE A 283 11.29 4.22 -15.49
CA ILE A 283 10.04 3.52 -15.85
C ILE A 283 9.02 4.49 -16.46
N GLY A 284 8.92 5.71 -15.94
CA GLY A 284 7.94 6.71 -16.37
C GLY A 284 6.89 7.02 -15.30
N ILE A 285 6.68 8.30 -15.02
CA ILE A 285 5.80 8.80 -13.94
C ILE A 285 4.32 8.43 -14.13
N GLU A 286 3.88 8.19 -15.36
CA GLU A 286 2.52 7.79 -15.73
C GLU A 286 2.13 6.42 -15.17
N HIS A 287 3.13 5.62 -14.81
CA HIS A 287 2.96 4.29 -14.24
C HIS A 287 2.91 4.28 -12.71
N PHE A 288 3.13 5.42 -12.03
CA PHE A 288 3.21 5.47 -10.56
C PHE A 288 2.02 6.15 -9.90
N ILE A 289 1.57 5.56 -8.80
CA ILE A 289 0.75 6.24 -7.80
C ILE A 289 1.56 6.30 -6.51
N LEU A 290 1.51 7.44 -5.83
CA LEU A 290 2.27 7.60 -4.60
C LEU A 290 1.37 7.79 -3.38
N GLY A 291 1.69 7.07 -2.32
CA GLY A 291 1.05 7.16 -1.01
C GLY A 291 2.07 7.30 0.11
N THR A 292 1.58 7.32 1.34
CA THR A 292 2.48 7.41 2.50
C THR A 292 2.74 6.08 3.17
N ASP A 293 1.75 5.18 3.18
CA ASP A 293 1.72 3.97 4.01
C ASP A 293 1.89 4.32 5.51
N TYR A 294 1.39 5.49 5.90
CA TYR A 294 1.52 6.04 7.25
C TYR A 294 0.22 5.91 8.06
N GLY A 295 0.33 6.25 9.35
CA GLY A 295 -0.72 6.06 10.35
C GLY A 295 -0.23 5.31 11.59
N ILE A 296 0.92 4.63 11.48
CA ILE A 296 1.65 4.02 12.58
C ILE A 296 2.15 5.09 13.57
N ARG A 297 2.14 4.79 14.87
CA ARG A 297 2.48 5.75 15.94
C ARG A 297 3.87 6.40 15.84
N SER A 298 4.87 5.66 15.39
CA SER A 298 6.26 6.14 15.33
C SER A 298 6.58 6.97 14.09
N GLY A 299 5.76 6.86 13.03
CA GLY A 299 5.95 7.60 11.80
C GLY A 299 5.29 8.98 11.88
N PRO A 300 5.59 9.91 10.96
CA PRO A 300 4.82 11.14 10.78
C PRO A 300 3.32 10.89 10.59
N THR A 301 2.50 11.96 10.70
CA THR A 301 1.10 11.86 10.27
C THR A 301 1.05 11.68 8.75
N PRO A 302 -0.02 11.13 8.15
CA PRO A 302 -0.13 11.01 6.69
C PRO A 302 0.08 12.34 5.96
N VAL A 303 -0.43 13.44 6.51
CA VAL A 303 -0.22 14.80 5.96
C VAL A 303 1.27 15.18 5.93
N GLU A 304 1.98 14.97 7.04
CA GLU A 304 3.43 15.22 7.09
C GLU A 304 4.22 14.26 6.20
N GLY A 305 3.78 13.00 6.08
CA GLY A 305 4.36 12.03 5.15
C GLY A 305 4.25 12.50 3.71
N MET A 306 3.07 12.94 3.29
CA MET A 306 2.83 13.44 1.94
C MET A 306 3.64 14.71 1.67
N ARG A 307 3.75 15.63 2.65
CA ARG A 307 4.62 16.80 2.53
C ARG A 307 6.10 16.38 2.38
N THR A 308 6.54 15.41 3.17
CA THR A 308 7.90 14.85 3.08
C THR A 308 8.15 14.27 1.69
N LEU A 309 7.22 13.48 1.15
CA LEU A 309 7.29 12.93 -0.20
C LEU A 309 7.48 14.02 -1.25
N ILE A 310 6.63 15.05 -1.22
CA ILE A 310 6.66 16.15 -2.17
C ILE A 310 7.99 16.90 -2.08
N SER A 311 8.39 17.28 -0.87
CA SER A 311 9.65 17.99 -0.63
C SER A 311 10.86 17.18 -1.12
N SER A 312 10.87 15.87 -0.87
CA SER A 312 11.97 15.04 -1.34
C SER A 312 11.98 14.87 -2.85
N LEU A 313 10.82 14.80 -3.52
CA LEU A 313 10.78 14.75 -4.98
C LEU A 313 11.26 16.07 -5.62
N LEU A 314 10.90 17.23 -5.03
CA LEU A 314 11.42 18.53 -5.45
C LEU A 314 12.95 18.60 -5.30
N ASP A 315 13.48 18.14 -4.16
CA ASP A 315 14.93 18.06 -3.93
C ASP A 315 15.66 17.10 -4.89
N LEU A 316 14.93 16.13 -5.45
CA LEU A 316 15.39 15.21 -6.50
C LEU A 316 15.11 15.74 -7.91
N GLU A 317 14.76 17.02 -8.02
CA GLU A 317 14.52 17.77 -9.27
C GLU A 317 13.38 17.18 -10.12
N PHE A 318 12.37 16.56 -9.51
CA PHE A 318 11.12 16.30 -10.20
C PHE A 318 10.35 17.61 -10.34
N LYS A 319 9.79 17.81 -11.54
CA LYS A 319 9.03 19.02 -11.84
C LYS A 319 7.67 18.97 -11.12
N PRO A 320 7.08 20.12 -10.75
CA PRO A 320 5.77 20.19 -10.10
C PRO A 320 4.66 19.42 -10.84
N GLU A 321 4.68 19.41 -12.18
CA GLU A 321 3.76 18.66 -13.03
C GLU A 321 3.98 17.14 -12.97
N GLU A 322 5.23 16.70 -12.84
CA GLU A 322 5.59 15.28 -12.69
C GLU A 322 5.11 14.77 -11.33
N ILE A 323 5.36 15.55 -10.27
CA ILE A 323 4.88 15.27 -8.92
C ILE A 323 3.35 15.20 -8.92
N THR A 324 2.69 16.22 -9.47
CA THR A 324 1.22 16.30 -9.57
C THR A 324 0.61 15.11 -10.31
N THR A 325 1.28 14.61 -11.35
CA THR A 325 0.87 13.41 -12.07
C THR A 325 0.80 12.21 -11.13
N MET A 326 1.82 11.99 -10.30
CA MET A 326 1.92 10.82 -9.43
C MET A 326 1.07 10.90 -8.14
N ILE A 327 0.78 12.10 -7.62
CA ILE A 327 0.04 12.29 -6.35
C ILE A 327 -1.40 12.81 -6.51
N LYS A 328 -1.78 13.26 -7.72
CA LYS A 328 -3.14 13.75 -8.04
C LYS A 328 -3.72 13.07 -9.27
N GLY A 329 -3.01 13.14 -10.40
CA GLY A 329 -3.52 12.68 -11.70
C GLY A 329 -3.79 11.18 -11.76
N ASN A 330 -2.73 10.38 -11.56
CA ASN A 330 -2.81 8.92 -11.60
C ASN A 330 -3.71 8.37 -10.47
N PRO A 331 -3.59 8.83 -9.19
CA PRO A 331 -4.54 8.48 -8.15
C PRO A 331 -5.99 8.85 -8.47
N GLY A 332 -6.23 10.03 -9.06
CA GLY A 332 -7.56 10.47 -9.46
C GLY A 332 -8.20 9.55 -10.51
N ARG A 333 -7.42 9.11 -11.51
CA ARG A 333 -7.87 8.11 -12.50
C ARG A 333 -8.14 6.76 -11.87
N LEU A 334 -7.28 6.30 -10.95
CA LEU A 334 -7.49 5.04 -10.24
C LEU A 334 -8.80 5.07 -9.43
N LEU A 335 -9.05 6.17 -8.73
CA LEU A 335 -10.16 6.32 -7.79
C LEU A 335 -11.46 6.86 -8.40
N ASP A 336 -11.48 7.12 -9.71
CA ASP A 336 -12.63 7.74 -10.43
C ASP A 336 -13.01 9.11 -9.88
N LEU A 337 -12.02 9.93 -9.54
CA LEU A 337 -12.24 11.30 -9.10
C LEU A 337 -12.35 12.23 -10.31
N GLU A 338 -13.44 12.98 -10.40
CA GLU A 338 -13.58 14.04 -11.40
C GLU A 338 -12.42 15.02 -11.30
N SER A 339 -11.80 15.36 -12.44
CA SER A 339 -10.59 16.17 -12.53
C SER A 339 -10.78 17.58 -11.99
#